data_AF-A0A9N8E3R8-F1
#
_entry.id   AF-A0A9N8E3R8-F1
#
_cell.length_a   1.000
_cell.length_b   1.000
_cell.length_c   1.000
_cell.angle_alpha   90.00
_cell.angle_beta   90.00
_cell.angle_gamma   90.00
#
_symmetry.space_group_name_H-M   'P 1'
#
loop_
_entity.id
_entity.type
_entity.pdbx_description
1 polymer ?
#
loop_
_entity_poly.entity_id
_entity_poly.type
_entity_poly.pdbx_seq_one_letter_code
_entity_poly.pdbx_strand_id
1 'polypeptide(L)'
;MASATVAASSSRRTSRPRYRHPSTRIAIWVGLMFAVTGATMNFSKMVGERLVDLNLEDAFLLLSSSSTATSNTNIDPARRLSTDVTTASTFITNNNYINDLATSDHTTTIPQSDTEGRKEKMERTKQDLLAKIAAIENKNNGERTRKPHPQKQKQKKHQAIAATEIKEKVELPSTQLEPVKGSKTIPILQDQTNTPDVHHHNATMAAINTTNVIVNLSDCYLPLPTGTTKTNINLWDNSTVLAPWLKEYFAWHQQQRAQLTPDNWQQQRFLIPVARKGQKNGGMTDRIRPLPAYLRLAAQTRRIFLIHWGRPFPLEEFMLPPVGGLDWRVPEYMLKDVIATGPRTEWENIVSTANNTEPILLTAKYQSWNYGEIWYKEQTAEGEAAVSHAFREIWKVVFTPSPPVAQRIQNDMRQMKLIPGEFATAHIRALYAVKDRPDDKIREMAMNAMNCASMLRPGGPFFVASDSSLAIQTAMSYGRQKNVTVVTANHHHSKKQPLHVDFHNESDTSVTPENFYDGFVDLHLMAATRCVSVGPGGFARWGHLLGYNDTCVIHHNGRYPSEEERNSIQQQASKRAELPRFPMPML
;
A
#
# COMPACT_ATOMS: atom_id res chain seq x y z
N MET A 1 -25.81 19.14 78.53
CA MET A 1 -24.80 18.55 77.63
C MET A 1 -24.24 19.68 76.75
N ALA A 2 -22.94 19.68 76.46
CA ALA A 2 -22.22 20.82 75.86
C ALA A 2 -22.70 21.15 74.42
N SER A 3 -22.72 22.39 73.92
CA SER A 3 -21.68 23.45 73.85
C SER A 3 -20.46 23.06 73.00
N ALA A 4 -19.90 23.89 72.10
CA ALA A 4 -20.15 25.31 71.80
C ALA A 4 -19.77 25.71 70.35
N THR A 5 -20.20 26.90 69.95
CA THR A 5 -19.74 27.65 68.76
C THR A 5 -18.52 28.52 69.11
N VAL A 6 -17.47 28.57 68.27
CA VAL A 6 -16.43 29.64 68.28
C VAL A 6 -15.95 29.91 66.85
N ALA A 7 -15.54 31.15 66.56
CA ALA A 7 -15.14 31.65 65.25
C ALA A 7 -13.67 32.15 65.19
N ALA A 8 -13.24 32.44 63.95
CA ALA A 8 -12.28 33.48 63.54
C ALA A 8 -10.74 33.32 63.69
N SER A 9 -10.06 33.62 62.55
CA SER A 9 -8.67 34.08 62.39
C SER A 9 -7.54 33.07 62.66
N SER A 10 -6.47 32.99 61.86
CA SER A 10 -5.57 34.10 61.49
C SER A 10 -4.71 33.79 60.24
N SER A 11 -4.05 34.81 59.69
CA SER A 11 -3.18 34.67 58.51
C SER A 11 -1.81 34.06 58.86
N ARG A 12 -1.22 33.28 57.95
CA ARG A 12 0.25 33.22 57.79
C ARG A 12 0.67 32.97 56.35
N ARG A 13 1.27 34.00 55.73
CA ARG A 13 2.07 33.87 54.51
C ARG A 13 3.28 32.97 54.79
N THR A 14 3.55 31.98 53.95
CA THR A 14 4.86 31.33 53.87
C THR A 14 5.56 31.77 52.58
N SER A 15 6.66 32.51 52.75
CA SER A 15 7.50 33.01 51.67
C SER A 15 8.33 31.89 51.04
N ARG A 16 8.18 31.63 49.74
CA ARG A 16 9.12 30.78 48.98
C ARG A 16 10.45 31.52 48.78
N PRO A 17 11.61 30.88 49.01
CA PRO A 17 12.91 31.50 48.79
C PRO A 17 13.23 31.61 47.30
N ARG A 18 13.80 32.74 46.88
CA ARG A 18 14.35 32.93 45.53
C ARG A 18 15.74 32.31 45.46
N TYR A 19 15.93 31.26 44.67
CA TYR A 19 17.27 30.84 44.26
C TYR A 19 17.82 31.83 43.21
N ARG A 20 18.93 32.49 43.53
CA ARG A 20 19.75 33.25 42.57
C ARG A 20 20.84 32.33 42.04
N HIS A 21 20.90 32.14 40.73
CA HIS A 21 22.12 31.64 40.08
C HIS A 21 23.19 32.75 40.06
N PRO A 22 24.45 32.47 40.45
CA PRO A 22 25.55 33.36 40.16
C PRO A 22 25.99 33.22 38.70
N SER A 23 26.19 34.35 38.04
CA SER A 23 26.79 34.44 36.71
C SER A 23 28.31 34.34 36.80
N THR A 24 28.91 33.30 36.21
CA THR A 24 30.37 33.22 36.05
C THR A 24 30.75 33.52 34.61
N ARG A 25 31.28 34.73 34.37
CA ARG A 25 32.03 35.03 33.14
C ARG A 25 33.46 34.52 33.33
N ILE A 26 33.98 33.75 32.38
CA ILE A 26 35.42 33.53 32.24
C ILE A 26 35.82 34.03 30.86
N ALA A 27 36.74 34.98 30.84
CA ALA A 27 37.49 35.38 29.67
C ALA A 27 38.96 35.45 30.09
N ILE A 28 39.82 34.66 29.45
CA ILE A 28 41.28 34.82 29.52
C ILE A 28 41.83 34.75 28.10
N TRP A 29 42.83 35.58 27.85
CA TRP A 29 43.46 35.83 26.56
C TRP A 29 44.62 34.88 26.25
N VAL A 30 44.82 34.65 24.95
CA VAL A 30 46.10 34.56 24.19
C VAL A 30 47.40 34.25 24.94
N GLY A 31 48.08 33.19 24.50
CA GLY A 31 49.54 32.96 24.64
C GLY A 31 50.07 32.22 23.40
N LEU A 32 51.21 32.63 22.84
CA LEU A 32 51.62 32.33 21.46
C LEU A 32 53.07 31.80 21.38
N MET A 33 53.33 30.79 20.50
CA MET A 33 54.66 30.35 19.96
C MET A 33 55.72 29.86 20.98
N PHE A 34 56.42 28.74 20.77
CA PHE A 34 57.41 28.55 19.69
C PHE A 34 57.59 27.07 19.26
N ALA A 35 58.38 26.85 18.20
CA ALA A 35 58.43 25.61 17.39
C ALA A 35 59.72 24.76 17.56
N VAL A 36 59.87 23.78 16.62
CA VAL A 36 61.03 22.91 16.30
C VAL A 36 61.13 21.65 17.19
N THR A 37 61.19 20.39 16.70
CA THR A 37 61.14 19.75 15.34
C THR A 37 60.12 18.56 15.40
N GLY A 38 59.86 17.68 14.41
CA GLY A 38 60.32 17.50 13.01
C GLY A 38 60.53 16.01 12.66
N ALA A 39 59.61 15.37 11.93
CA ALA A 39 59.84 14.10 11.24
C ALA A 39 58.79 13.86 10.13
N THR A 40 59.28 13.67 8.90
CA THR A 40 58.58 13.40 7.65
C THR A 40 57.73 12.12 7.63
N MET A 41 56.55 12.15 6.97
CA MET A 41 56.27 11.22 5.85
C MET A 41 55.07 11.61 4.97
N ASN A 42 55.37 11.77 3.68
CA ASN A 42 54.56 11.79 2.45
C ASN A 42 53.03 11.99 2.45
N PHE A 43 52.64 12.96 1.61
CA PHE A 43 51.27 13.34 1.26
C PHE A 43 51.05 13.13 -0.25
N SER A 44 50.08 12.29 -0.66
CA SER A 44 49.43 12.21 -2.00
C SER A 44 48.77 10.84 -2.18
N LYS A 45 47.66 10.63 -2.88
CA LYS A 45 46.64 11.51 -3.49
C LYS A 45 45.59 10.57 -4.10
N MET A 46 44.30 10.70 -3.80
CA MET A 46 43.26 10.10 -4.65
C MET A 46 42.09 11.06 -4.87
N VAL A 47 41.95 11.45 -6.14
CA VAL A 47 40.72 12.00 -6.72
C VAL A 47 39.81 10.80 -7.03
N GLY A 48 38.52 10.94 -6.79
CA GLY A 48 37.55 9.90 -7.14
C GLY A 48 37.12 10.00 -8.61
N GLU A 49 36.79 8.85 -9.21
CA GLU A 49 36.04 8.79 -10.46
C GLU A 49 34.79 7.93 -10.29
N ARG A 50 33.73 8.30 -11.01
CA ARG A 50 32.50 7.52 -11.16
C ARG A 50 32.69 6.59 -12.35
N LEU A 51 32.27 5.34 -12.23
CA LEU A 51 31.89 4.53 -13.38
C LEU A 51 30.47 3.99 -13.23
N VAL A 52 29.89 3.65 -14.37
CA VAL A 52 28.47 3.39 -14.59
C VAL A 52 28.23 1.89 -14.61
N ASP A 53 27.27 1.41 -13.82
CA ASP A 53 26.80 0.03 -13.92
C ASP A 53 26.07 -0.19 -15.24
N LEU A 54 26.65 -1.02 -16.11
CA LEU A 54 25.97 -1.67 -17.23
C LEU A 54 25.88 -3.16 -16.93
N ASN A 55 24.65 -3.68 -16.96
CA ASN A 55 24.35 -5.06 -16.56
C ASN A 55 24.89 -6.06 -17.59
N LEU A 56 25.65 -7.05 -17.15
CA LEU A 56 26.19 -8.16 -17.95
C LEU A 56 25.48 -9.46 -17.54
N GLU A 57 24.45 -9.89 -18.28
CA GLU A 57 23.82 -11.21 -18.09
C GLU A 57 23.70 -12.07 -19.37
N ASP A 58 24.09 -11.57 -20.54
CA ASP A 58 24.07 -12.34 -21.81
C ASP A 58 25.41 -13.05 -22.10
N ALA A 59 25.91 -13.90 -21.17
CA ALA A 59 27.15 -14.66 -21.41
C ALA A 59 27.37 -15.93 -20.54
N PHE A 60 26.35 -16.77 -20.26
CA PHE A 60 26.60 -18.09 -19.63
C PHE A 60 25.67 -19.23 -20.12
N LEU A 61 25.87 -19.66 -21.36
CA LEU A 61 25.39 -20.94 -21.87
C LEU A 61 26.39 -21.52 -22.88
N LEU A 62 27.31 -22.37 -22.40
CA LEU A 62 28.01 -23.45 -23.12
C LEU A 62 29.05 -24.12 -22.19
N LEU A 63 29.23 -25.44 -22.34
CA LEU A 63 30.16 -26.32 -21.58
C LEU A 63 29.76 -26.51 -20.09
N SER A 64 29.36 -27.70 -19.62
CA SER A 64 30.13 -28.94 -19.71
C SER A 64 29.27 -30.21 -19.72
N SER A 65 29.72 -31.21 -20.46
CA SER A 65 29.16 -32.56 -20.49
C SER A 65 29.90 -33.51 -19.54
N SER A 66 29.22 -34.59 -19.15
CA SER A 66 29.76 -35.92 -18.82
C SER A 66 30.83 -36.06 -17.71
N SER A 67 30.45 -36.75 -16.62
CA SER A 67 31.26 -37.85 -16.08
C SER A 67 30.40 -38.95 -15.45
N THR A 68 30.72 -40.19 -15.78
CA THR A 68 30.10 -41.43 -15.25
C THR A 68 31.02 -42.08 -14.22
N ALA A 69 30.51 -42.54 -13.07
CA ALA A 69 31.21 -43.52 -12.20
C ALA A 69 30.28 -44.23 -11.17
N THR A 70 29.81 -45.43 -11.54
CA THR A 70 29.88 -46.70 -10.75
C THR A 70 29.77 -46.75 -9.20
N SER A 71 28.69 -47.41 -8.74
CA SER A 71 28.62 -48.56 -7.80
C SER A 71 29.27 -48.54 -6.39
N ASN A 72 28.46 -48.81 -5.34
CA ASN A 72 28.45 -50.06 -4.54
C ASN A 72 27.50 -49.96 -3.32
N THR A 73 26.37 -50.70 -3.30
CA THR A 73 26.11 -52.00 -2.62
C THR A 73 25.98 -51.99 -1.08
N ASN A 74 24.78 -52.37 -0.62
CA ASN A 74 24.42 -53.14 0.59
C ASN A 74 24.91 -52.70 1.99
N ILE A 75 23.97 -52.60 2.93
CA ILE A 75 23.75 -53.58 4.02
C ILE A 75 22.43 -53.28 4.77
N ASP A 76 21.59 -54.30 4.91
CA ASP A 76 20.60 -54.52 5.99
C ASP A 76 20.59 -56.06 6.22
N PRO A 77 20.46 -56.58 7.46
CA PRO A 77 19.12 -57.02 7.87
C PRO A 77 18.80 -56.98 9.39
N ALA A 78 17.65 -56.37 9.71
CA ALA A 78 16.51 -56.95 10.45
C ALA A 78 16.60 -57.47 11.92
N ARG A 79 15.63 -56.99 12.74
CA ARG A 79 14.78 -57.76 13.70
C ARG A 79 13.58 -56.89 14.13
N ARG A 80 12.33 -57.21 13.75
CA ARG A 80 11.33 -58.12 14.37
C ARG A 80 10.62 -57.62 15.64
N LEU A 81 9.32 -57.31 15.52
CA LEU A 81 8.12 -57.70 16.32
C LEU A 81 6.94 -56.83 15.81
N SER A 82 5.80 -57.35 15.30
CA SER A 82 4.71 -58.12 15.95
C SER A 82 3.89 -57.25 16.94
N THR A 83 2.56 -57.09 16.88
CA THR A 83 1.50 -57.73 16.06
C THR A 83 0.20 -56.88 16.03
N ASP A 84 -0.61 -57.05 14.97
CA ASP A 84 -2.08 -56.96 14.83
C ASP A 84 -2.93 -55.84 15.47
N VAL A 85 -3.78 -55.19 14.63
CA VAL A 85 -5.22 -55.52 14.49
C VAL A 85 -5.78 -54.94 13.17
N THR A 86 -6.66 -55.70 12.51
CA THR A 86 -7.39 -55.40 11.25
C THR A 86 -8.63 -54.51 11.52
N THR A 87 -9.42 -53.95 10.58
CA THR A 87 -9.71 -54.25 9.16
C THR A 87 -10.34 -53.01 8.49
N ALA A 88 -10.01 -52.69 7.23
CA ALA A 88 -10.92 -52.08 6.23
C ALA A 88 -10.24 -51.90 4.85
N SER A 89 -10.45 -52.84 3.92
CA SER A 89 -10.26 -52.62 2.47
C SER A 89 -11.54 -51.96 1.90
N THR A 90 -11.66 -51.44 0.68
CA THR A 90 -10.92 -51.64 -0.59
C THR A 90 -11.27 -50.49 -1.56
N PHE A 91 -10.36 -50.03 -2.43
CA PHE A 91 -10.60 -50.01 -3.90
C PHE A 91 -9.35 -49.68 -4.74
N ILE A 92 -8.75 -50.77 -5.23
CA ILE A 92 -7.95 -51.00 -6.45
C ILE A 92 -7.45 -49.79 -7.26
N THR A 93 -6.11 -49.66 -7.33
CA THR A 93 -5.36 -49.12 -8.47
C THR A 93 -5.28 -50.13 -9.62
N ASN A 94 -5.40 -49.68 -10.88
CA ASN A 94 -4.92 -50.47 -12.01
C ASN A 94 -4.56 -49.57 -13.21
N ASN A 95 -3.34 -49.72 -13.74
CA ASN A 95 -3.03 -49.54 -15.17
C ASN A 95 -1.55 -49.89 -15.44
N ASN A 96 -1.33 -51.10 -15.94
CA ASN A 96 -0.14 -51.53 -16.65
C ASN A 96 -0.61 -52.45 -17.78
N TYR A 97 -0.69 -51.95 -19.01
CA TYR A 97 -0.75 -52.76 -20.22
C TYR A 97 -0.20 -51.95 -21.39
N ILE A 98 0.99 -52.32 -21.85
CA ILE A 98 1.57 -51.89 -23.12
C ILE A 98 1.87 -53.17 -23.91
N ASN A 99 1.06 -53.43 -24.93
CA ASN A 99 1.45 -53.91 -26.26
C ASN A 99 0.20 -54.26 -27.09
N ASP A 100 0.40 -54.35 -28.39
CA ASP A 100 -0.52 -54.87 -29.41
C ASP A 100 -1.82 -54.08 -29.68
N LEU A 101 -1.74 -53.13 -30.61
CA LEU A 101 -2.42 -53.26 -31.90
C LEU A 101 -1.94 -52.19 -32.90
N ALA A 102 -1.20 -52.64 -33.92
CA ALA A 102 -0.92 -51.86 -35.11
C ALA A 102 -2.08 -51.98 -36.14
N THR A 103 -1.99 -51.18 -37.21
CA THR A 103 -2.88 -51.11 -38.40
C THR A 103 -4.28 -50.52 -38.20
N SER A 104 -4.38 -49.20 -38.35
CA SER A 104 -5.40 -48.59 -39.21
C SER A 104 -4.87 -47.29 -39.85
N ASP A 105 -4.90 -47.20 -41.18
CA ASP A 105 -4.48 -46.02 -41.93
C ASP A 105 -5.58 -44.95 -41.96
N HIS A 106 -5.34 -43.79 -41.36
CA HIS A 106 -6.09 -42.56 -41.61
C HIS A 106 -5.17 -41.34 -41.74
N THR A 107 -4.66 -41.14 -42.95
CA THR A 107 -3.93 -39.95 -43.38
C THR A 107 -4.84 -38.71 -43.38
N THR A 108 -4.77 -37.91 -42.31
CA THR A 108 -5.43 -36.60 -42.27
C THR A 108 -4.48 -35.53 -42.84
N THR A 109 -4.76 -35.06 -44.05
CA THR A 109 -3.93 -34.07 -44.75
C THR A 109 -4.14 -32.68 -44.17
N ILE A 110 -3.11 -32.08 -43.55
CA ILE A 110 -3.14 -30.68 -43.10
C ILE A 110 -2.94 -29.76 -44.33
N PRO A 111 -3.75 -28.72 -44.55
CA PRO A 111 -3.58 -27.82 -45.69
C PRO A 111 -2.26 -27.03 -45.60
N GLN A 112 -1.44 -27.10 -46.66
CA GLN A 112 -0.16 -26.38 -46.75
C GLN A 112 -0.30 -24.84 -46.77
N SER A 113 -1.52 -24.31 -46.86
CA SER A 113 -1.79 -22.86 -46.97
C SER A 113 -1.49 -22.05 -45.70
N ASP A 114 -1.50 -22.65 -44.50
CA ASP A 114 -1.25 -21.90 -43.25
C ASP A 114 0.24 -21.77 -42.89
N THR A 115 1.11 -22.55 -43.53
CA THR A 115 2.58 -22.46 -43.33
C THR A 115 3.23 -21.32 -44.12
N GLU A 116 2.74 -21.03 -45.33
CA GLU A 116 3.26 -19.94 -46.18
C GLU A 116 2.99 -18.58 -45.52
N GLY A 117 1.76 -18.33 -45.06
CA GLY A 117 1.37 -17.07 -44.43
C GLY A 117 2.13 -16.76 -43.13
N ARG A 118 2.53 -17.79 -42.37
CA ARG A 118 3.37 -17.61 -41.17
C ARG A 118 4.81 -17.23 -41.52
N LYS A 119 5.40 -17.85 -42.55
CA LYS A 119 6.73 -17.47 -43.06
C LYS A 119 6.72 -16.03 -43.57
N GLU A 120 5.72 -15.67 -44.36
CA GLU A 120 5.61 -14.32 -44.93
C GLU A 120 5.43 -13.25 -43.84
N LYS A 121 4.57 -13.51 -42.83
CA LYS A 121 4.40 -12.60 -41.69
C LYS A 121 5.69 -12.45 -40.88
N MET A 122 6.46 -13.52 -40.69
CA MET A 122 7.74 -13.50 -39.99
C MET A 122 8.79 -12.68 -40.77
N GLU A 123 8.88 -12.86 -42.08
CA GLU A 123 9.85 -12.12 -42.91
C GLU A 123 9.49 -10.63 -43.03
N ARG A 124 8.20 -10.27 -43.15
CA ARG A 124 7.75 -8.87 -43.05
C ARG A 124 8.13 -8.22 -41.71
N THR A 125 8.00 -8.97 -40.60
CA THR A 125 8.37 -8.49 -39.25
C THR A 125 9.88 -8.27 -39.12
N LYS A 126 10.69 -9.16 -39.70
CA LYS A 126 12.15 -9.04 -39.78
C LYS A 126 12.60 -7.84 -40.60
N GLN A 127 11.95 -7.56 -41.75
CA GLN A 127 12.26 -6.40 -42.59
C GLN A 127 11.94 -5.07 -41.89
N ASP A 128 10.81 -4.96 -41.18
CA ASP A 128 10.46 -3.77 -40.38
C ASP A 128 11.48 -3.52 -39.24
N LEU A 129 11.96 -4.58 -38.59
CA LEU A 129 13.05 -4.50 -37.59
C LEU A 129 14.37 -3.99 -38.20
N LEU A 130 14.78 -4.53 -39.36
CA LEU A 130 16.00 -4.09 -40.06
C LEU A 130 15.90 -2.62 -40.51
N ALA A 131 14.74 -2.18 -41.01
CA ALA A 131 14.51 -0.78 -41.37
C ALA A 131 14.62 0.16 -40.15
N LYS A 132 14.12 -0.25 -38.98
CA LYS A 132 14.24 0.51 -37.73
C LYS A 132 15.68 0.61 -37.23
N ILE A 133 16.46 -0.47 -37.34
CA ILE A 133 17.90 -0.47 -36.99
C ILE A 133 18.66 0.52 -37.90
N ALA A 134 18.48 0.43 -39.22
CA ALA A 134 19.12 1.33 -40.18
C ALA A 134 18.73 2.81 -39.95
N ALA A 135 17.50 3.10 -39.52
CA ALA A 135 17.07 4.46 -39.16
C ALA A 135 17.80 5.01 -37.91
N ILE A 136 18.09 4.16 -36.92
CA ILE A 136 18.85 4.53 -35.72
C ILE A 136 20.33 4.78 -36.07
N GLU A 137 20.94 3.92 -36.88
CA GLU A 137 22.33 4.08 -37.32
C GLU A 137 22.54 5.37 -38.13
N ASN A 138 21.63 5.67 -39.06
CA ASN A 138 21.65 6.93 -39.81
C ASN A 138 21.48 8.16 -38.90
N LYS A 139 20.65 8.08 -37.86
CA LYS A 139 20.48 9.17 -36.88
C LYS A 139 21.76 9.42 -36.08
N ASN A 140 22.44 8.36 -35.64
CA ASN A 140 23.70 8.45 -34.89
C ASN A 140 24.86 8.97 -35.74
N ASN A 141 24.90 8.63 -37.04
CA ASN A 141 25.90 9.15 -37.97
C ASN A 141 25.70 10.64 -38.29
N GLY A 142 24.46 11.15 -38.21
CA GLY A 142 24.14 12.57 -38.39
C GLY A 142 24.65 13.51 -37.29
N GLU A 143 24.93 13.01 -36.09
CA GLU A 143 25.41 13.85 -34.96
C GLU A 143 26.95 13.97 -34.88
N ARG A 144 27.70 13.17 -35.64
CA ARG A 144 29.18 13.19 -35.62
C ARG A 144 29.84 14.34 -36.40
N THR A 145 29.07 15.21 -37.06
CA THR A 145 29.59 16.30 -37.92
C THR A 145 29.20 17.71 -37.45
N ARG A 146 29.31 17.99 -36.14
CA ARG A 146 29.29 19.38 -35.62
C ARG A 146 30.67 19.80 -35.06
N LYS A 147 31.20 20.90 -35.60
CA LYS A 147 32.49 21.50 -35.22
C LYS A 147 32.48 21.97 -33.75
N PRO A 148 33.62 21.94 -33.04
CA PRO A 148 33.70 22.37 -31.65
C PRO A 148 33.54 23.89 -31.51
N HIS A 149 32.79 24.32 -30.50
CA HIS A 149 32.60 25.73 -30.14
C HIS A 149 33.43 26.07 -28.88
N PRO A 150 34.13 27.21 -28.81
CA PRO A 150 35.12 27.45 -27.76
C PRO A 150 34.49 28.05 -26.47
N GLN A 151 34.71 27.39 -25.33
CA GLN A 151 34.40 27.94 -24.00
C GLN A 151 35.60 27.88 -23.05
N LYS A 152 36.41 28.95 -23.04
CA LYS A 152 37.23 29.36 -21.86
C LYS A 152 37.47 30.86 -21.87
N GLN A 153 36.55 31.65 -21.30
CA GLN A 153 36.81 32.95 -20.65
C GLN A 153 35.49 33.55 -20.10
N LYS A 154 35.28 33.46 -18.78
CA LYS A 154 34.55 34.43 -17.92
C LYS A 154 34.38 33.89 -16.49
N GLN A 155 35.48 33.90 -15.72
CA GLN A 155 35.44 33.93 -14.25
C GLN A 155 36.35 35.07 -13.78
N LYS A 156 35.83 36.32 -13.87
CA LYS A 156 36.34 37.53 -13.21
C LYS A 156 35.42 38.73 -13.53
N LYS A 157 34.23 38.76 -12.91
CA LYS A 157 33.41 39.97 -12.62
C LYS A 157 32.11 39.55 -11.93
N HIS A 158 32.10 39.58 -10.60
CA HIS A 158 30.92 39.87 -9.75
C HIS A 158 31.38 40.22 -8.33
N GLN A 159 32.06 41.36 -8.22
CA GLN A 159 32.10 42.22 -7.04
C GLN A 159 31.98 43.66 -7.57
N ALA A 160 31.25 44.53 -6.84
CA ALA A 160 30.61 45.76 -7.33
C ALA A 160 29.55 45.50 -8.43
N ILE A 161 28.28 45.88 -8.28
CA ILE A 161 27.77 47.22 -7.98
C ILE A 161 26.54 47.14 -7.05
N ALA A 162 26.36 48.17 -6.22
CA ALA A 162 25.17 48.37 -5.39
C ALA A 162 24.35 49.58 -5.88
N ALA A 163 23.10 49.66 -5.42
CA ALA A 163 22.25 50.86 -5.31
C ALA A 163 21.78 51.57 -6.61
N THR A 164 20.54 51.26 -7.01
CA THR A 164 19.46 52.23 -7.37
C THR A 164 18.16 51.40 -7.37
N GLU A 165 17.25 51.51 -6.41
CA GLU A 165 16.26 52.58 -6.19
C GLU A 165 15.35 52.86 -7.40
N ILE A 166 14.16 52.24 -7.42
CA ILE A 166 12.93 52.83 -7.96
C ILE A 166 11.79 52.47 -6.99
N LYS A 167 11.09 53.50 -6.49
CA LYS A 167 9.76 53.36 -5.88
C LYS A 167 8.74 53.28 -7.00
N GLU A 168 7.83 52.31 -6.97
CA GLU A 168 6.56 52.46 -7.69
C GLU A 168 5.40 51.93 -6.85
N LYS A 169 4.35 52.75 -6.76
CA LYS A 169 3.10 52.39 -6.10
C LYS A 169 2.34 51.40 -6.98
N VAL A 170 1.80 50.35 -6.38
CA VAL A 170 0.70 49.60 -6.98
C VAL A 170 -0.53 49.82 -6.11
N GLU A 171 -1.50 50.55 -6.66
CA GLU A 171 -2.79 50.78 -6.03
C GLU A 171 -3.64 49.50 -6.15
N LEU A 172 -4.27 49.10 -5.04
CA LEU A 172 -5.22 47.99 -5.01
C LEU A 172 -6.60 48.51 -5.45
N PRO A 173 -7.20 47.99 -6.55
CA PRO A 173 -8.57 48.32 -6.89
C PRO A 173 -9.54 47.59 -5.94
N SER A 174 -10.29 48.36 -5.17
CA SER A 174 -11.38 47.87 -4.33
C SER A 174 -12.56 47.42 -5.18
N THR A 175 -12.78 46.11 -5.27
CA THR A 175 -14.01 45.56 -5.86
C THR A 175 -15.16 45.72 -4.86
N GLN A 176 -16.09 46.63 -5.17
CA GLN A 176 -17.35 46.75 -4.44
C GLN A 176 -18.29 45.59 -4.80
N LEU A 177 -19.03 45.11 -3.80
CA LEU A 177 -20.09 44.11 -3.97
C LEU A 177 -21.40 44.82 -4.35
N GLU A 178 -21.84 44.65 -5.59
CA GLU A 178 -23.20 44.97 -6.05
C GLU A 178 -24.17 43.80 -5.70
N PRO A 179 -25.42 44.07 -5.28
CA PRO A 179 -26.34 43.05 -4.82
C PRO A 179 -27.10 42.35 -5.95
N VAL A 180 -26.99 41.03 -6.06
CA VAL A 180 -27.78 40.22 -7.01
C VAL A 180 -29.26 40.17 -6.58
N LYS A 181 -30.09 41.02 -7.18
CA LYS A 181 -31.55 40.85 -7.21
C LYS A 181 -31.93 39.86 -8.32
N GLY A 182 -32.72 38.83 -8.00
CA GLY A 182 -33.31 37.97 -9.04
C GLY A 182 -33.73 36.58 -8.61
N SER A 183 -34.62 36.44 -7.64
CA SER A 183 -35.32 35.17 -7.44
C SER A 183 -36.27 34.93 -8.62
N LYS A 184 -36.04 33.90 -9.42
CA LYS A 184 -36.98 33.43 -10.45
C LYS A 184 -37.63 32.14 -9.99
N THR A 185 -38.95 32.21 -9.84
CA THR A 185 -39.85 31.09 -9.54
C THR A 185 -39.76 30.01 -10.62
N ILE A 186 -39.59 28.76 -10.20
CA ILE A 186 -39.71 27.58 -11.08
C ILE A 186 -41.21 27.19 -11.12
N PRO A 187 -41.83 27.05 -12.30
CA PRO A 187 -43.23 26.61 -12.39
C PRO A 187 -43.33 25.11 -12.11
N ILE A 188 -44.31 24.75 -11.29
CA ILE A 188 -44.73 23.36 -11.05
C ILE A 188 -45.40 22.85 -12.33
N LEU A 189 -44.82 21.83 -12.96
CA LEU A 189 -45.52 21.12 -14.04
C LEU A 189 -46.55 20.15 -13.43
N GLN A 190 -47.78 20.24 -13.92
CA GLN A 190 -48.88 19.37 -13.49
C GLN A 190 -48.83 18.01 -14.18
N ASP A 191 -49.35 17.04 -13.46
CA ASP A 191 -49.57 15.66 -13.84
C ASP A 191 -50.52 15.54 -15.05
N GLN A 192 -50.20 14.68 -16.01
CA GLN A 192 -51.14 14.21 -17.03
C GLN A 192 -50.96 12.71 -17.28
N THR A 193 -51.92 11.96 -16.76
CA THR A 193 -52.15 10.54 -17.02
C THR A 193 -52.44 10.29 -18.51
N ASN A 194 -51.74 9.34 -19.13
CA ASN A 194 -52.24 8.61 -20.30
C ASN A 194 -51.57 7.24 -20.41
N THR A 195 -52.36 6.18 -20.18
CA THR A 195 -51.99 4.77 -20.39
C THR A 195 -52.51 4.27 -21.74
N PRO A 196 -51.73 3.48 -22.50
CA PRO A 196 -52.25 2.59 -23.51
C PRO A 196 -52.27 1.13 -23.00
N ASP A 197 -53.40 0.45 -23.19
CA ASP A 197 -53.56 -1.00 -23.00
C ASP A 197 -52.59 -1.80 -23.88
N VAL A 198 -51.94 -2.83 -23.31
CA VAL A 198 -51.34 -3.94 -24.06
C VAL A 198 -51.60 -5.27 -23.34
N HIS A 199 -52.07 -6.23 -24.12
CA HIS A 199 -52.64 -7.53 -23.75
C HIS A 199 -51.96 -8.38 -22.65
N HIS A 200 -52.81 -9.06 -21.87
CA HIS A 200 -52.45 -10.15 -20.98
C HIS A 200 -51.81 -11.36 -21.68
N HIS A 201 -50.72 -11.86 -21.11
CA HIS A 201 -50.38 -13.29 -21.12
C HIS A 201 -50.11 -13.75 -19.68
N ASN A 202 -50.87 -14.75 -19.23
CA ASN A 202 -50.77 -15.31 -17.89
C ASN A 202 -49.55 -16.23 -17.79
N ALA A 203 -48.61 -15.89 -16.92
CA ALA A 203 -47.55 -16.80 -16.46
C ALA A 203 -47.52 -16.81 -14.93
N THR A 204 -47.88 -17.95 -14.35
CA THR A 204 -48.02 -18.15 -12.91
C THR A 204 -46.64 -18.19 -12.22
N MET A 205 -46.11 -17.02 -11.86
CA MET A 205 -44.92 -16.92 -11.01
C MET A 205 -45.33 -17.08 -9.54
N ALA A 206 -44.84 -18.14 -8.90
CA ALA A 206 -44.99 -18.31 -7.46
C ALA A 206 -44.30 -17.15 -6.72
N ALA A 207 -45.01 -16.52 -5.78
CA ALA A 207 -44.49 -15.43 -4.99
C ALA A 207 -43.36 -15.92 -4.05
N ILE A 208 -42.11 -15.79 -4.49
CA ILE A 208 -40.96 -15.85 -3.58
C ILE A 208 -41.09 -14.63 -2.67
N ASN A 209 -41.44 -14.89 -1.41
CA ASN A 209 -41.60 -13.89 -0.38
C ASN A 209 -40.21 -13.33 -0.02
N THR A 210 -39.72 -12.37 -0.79
CA THR A 210 -38.43 -11.70 -0.55
C THR A 210 -38.55 -10.79 0.67
N THR A 211 -38.38 -11.39 1.85
CA THR A 211 -37.96 -10.66 3.03
C THR A 211 -36.70 -9.87 2.67
N ASN A 212 -36.78 -8.55 2.79
CA ASN A 212 -35.62 -7.67 2.62
C ASN A 212 -34.61 -7.98 3.72
N VAL A 213 -33.68 -8.90 3.44
CA VAL A 213 -32.48 -9.08 4.25
C VAL A 213 -31.64 -7.83 4.07
N ILE A 214 -31.88 -6.84 4.93
CA ILE A 214 -30.98 -5.73 5.14
C ILE A 214 -29.73 -6.35 5.78
N VAL A 215 -28.77 -6.74 4.93
CA VAL A 215 -27.44 -7.18 5.37
C VAL A 215 -26.87 -6.01 6.16
N ASN A 216 -26.78 -6.18 7.48
CA ASN A 216 -26.33 -5.13 8.36
C ASN A 216 -24.82 -4.99 8.20
N LEU A 217 -24.41 -4.11 7.27
CA LEU A 217 -23.00 -3.86 6.95
C LEU A 217 -22.22 -3.30 8.16
N SER A 218 -22.90 -2.96 9.26
CA SER A 218 -22.36 -2.58 10.58
C SER A 218 -21.20 -3.45 11.06
N ASP A 219 -21.26 -4.75 10.76
CA ASP A 219 -20.36 -5.75 11.31
C ASP A 219 -19.06 -5.88 10.47
N CYS A 220 -19.06 -5.27 9.28
CA CYS A 220 -17.94 -5.15 8.36
C CYS A 220 -17.34 -3.75 8.42
N TYR A 221 -18.22 -2.75 8.47
CA TYR A 221 -17.95 -1.32 8.54
C TYR A 221 -18.90 -0.71 9.52
N LEU A 222 -18.36 0.02 10.52
CA LEU A 222 -19.15 0.74 11.51
C LEU A 222 -20.35 1.42 10.84
N PRO A 223 -21.58 1.22 11.35
CA PRO A 223 -22.77 1.73 10.68
C PRO A 223 -22.62 3.23 10.49
N LEU A 224 -22.83 3.71 9.26
CA LEU A 224 -22.90 5.15 9.00
C LEU A 224 -23.92 5.73 10.00
N PRO A 225 -23.52 6.71 10.84
CA PRO A 225 -24.31 7.09 12.01
C PRO A 225 -25.59 7.81 11.58
N THR A 226 -26.65 7.02 11.42
CA THR A 226 -28.00 7.44 11.02
C THR A 226 -28.91 7.73 12.22
N GLY A 227 -28.40 7.57 13.45
CA GLY A 227 -29.12 7.81 14.71
C GLY A 227 -28.46 8.89 15.57
N THR A 228 -29.27 9.78 16.14
CA THR A 228 -28.85 11.00 16.86
C THR A 228 -28.30 10.78 18.28
N THR A 229 -28.04 9.56 18.70
CA THR A 229 -27.45 9.26 20.01
C THR A 229 -25.95 9.59 19.99
N LYS A 230 -25.60 10.83 20.39
CA LYS A 230 -24.23 11.32 20.63
C LYS A 230 -23.57 10.60 21.83
N THR A 231 -23.36 9.30 21.74
CA THR A 231 -22.46 8.59 22.64
C THR A 231 -21.03 8.82 22.13
N ASN A 232 -20.24 9.62 22.86
CA ASN A 232 -18.80 9.82 22.61
C ASN A 232 -18.03 8.54 22.95
N ILE A 233 -18.23 7.49 22.15
CA ILE A 233 -17.51 6.21 22.27
C ILE A 233 -16.29 6.31 21.36
N ASN A 234 -15.09 6.20 21.93
CA ASN A 234 -13.91 6.08 21.09
C ASN A 234 -13.82 4.65 20.57
N LEU A 235 -13.49 4.49 19.29
CA LEU A 235 -13.56 3.20 18.60
C LEU A 235 -12.57 2.17 19.16
N TRP A 236 -11.51 2.62 19.83
CA TRP A 236 -10.51 1.76 20.46
C TRP A 236 -10.91 1.25 21.85
N ASP A 237 -11.84 1.90 22.55
CA ASP A 237 -12.19 1.54 23.93
C ASP A 237 -12.73 0.10 23.99
N ASN A 238 -13.61 -0.25 23.06
CA ASN A 238 -14.26 -1.55 22.94
C ASN A 238 -13.39 -2.68 22.36
N SER A 239 -12.21 -2.38 21.78
CA SER A 239 -11.37 -3.43 21.17
C SER A 239 -10.67 -4.27 22.24
N THR A 240 -10.84 -5.59 22.20
CA THR A 240 -10.14 -6.55 23.08
C THR A 240 -8.76 -6.94 22.55
N VAL A 241 -8.42 -6.52 21.33
CA VAL A 241 -7.20 -6.91 20.60
C VAL A 241 -6.13 -5.79 20.63
N LEU A 242 -6.55 -4.53 20.70
CA LEU A 242 -5.62 -3.40 20.81
C LEU A 242 -4.92 -3.38 22.16
N ALA A 243 -3.58 -3.37 22.13
CA ALA A 243 -2.74 -3.28 23.32
C ALA A 243 -3.00 -1.98 24.13
N PRO A 244 -2.84 -1.98 25.47
CA PRO A 244 -3.11 -0.81 26.32
C PRO A 244 -2.37 0.46 25.86
N TRP A 245 -1.07 0.34 25.56
CA TRP A 245 -0.23 1.47 25.09
C TRP A 245 -0.80 2.17 23.85
N LEU A 246 -1.51 1.43 23.00
CA LEU A 246 -2.07 1.93 21.74
C LEU A 246 -3.40 2.64 21.97
N LYS A 247 -4.23 2.16 22.91
CA LYS A 247 -5.42 2.90 23.39
C LYS A 247 -5.03 4.19 24.09
N GLU A 248 -4.04 4.12 24.98
CA GLU A 248 -3.43 5.27 25.66
C GLU A 248 -2.88 6.28 24.65
N TYR A 249 -2.16 5.80 23.62
CA TYR A 249 -1.67 6.65 22.54
C TYR A 249 -2.79 7.34 21.77
N PHE A 250 -3.88 6.64 21.43
CA PHE A 250 -5.02 7.23 20.72
C PHE A 250 -5.74 8.29 21.55
N ALA A 251 -5.95 8.05 22.85
CA ALA A 251 -6.51 9.05 23.77
C ALA A 251 -5.59 10.27 23.93
N TRP A 252 -4.28 10.05 24.13
CA TRP A 252 -3.28 11.13 24.17
C TRP A 252 -3.24 11.94 22.88
N HIS A 253 -3.26 11.26 21.73
CA HIS A 253 -3.26 11.89 20.41
C HIS A 253 -4.48 12.79 20.22
N GLN A 254 -5.68 12.28 20.52
CA GLN A 254 -6.93 13.04 20.47
C GLN A 254 -6.87 14.29 21.35
N GLN A 255 -6.30 14.19 22.57
CA GLN A 255 -6.08 15.34 23.46
C GLN A 255 -5.10 16.35 22.86
N GLN A 256 -3.95 15.92 22.33
CA GLN A 256 -2.97 16.82 21.72
C GLN A 256 -3.53 17.51 20.45
N ARG A 257 -4.31 16.79 19.64
CA ARG A 257 -5.00 17.34 18.45
C ARG A 257 -5.98 18.44 18.84
N ALA A 258 -6.77 18.25 19.91
CA ALA A 258 -7.72 19.24 20.39
C ALA A 258 -7.08 20.53 20.93
N GLN A 259 -5.80 20.48 21.32
CA GLN A 259 -5.03 21.63 21.81
C GLN A 259 -4.19 22.31 20.72
N LEU A 260 -4.18 21.78 19.49
CA LEU A 260 -3.30 22.23 18.43
C LEU A 260 -3.85 23.47 17.72
N THR A 261 -2.99 24.48 17.57
CA THR A 261 -3.33 25.78 16.96
C THR A 261 -2.20 26.26 16.02
N PRO A 262 -2.44 27.28 15.18
CA PRO A 262 -1.38 27.90 14.37
C PRO A 262 -0.19 28.42 15.19
N ASP A 263 -0.42 28.87 16.42
CA ASP A 263 0.60 29.54 17.25
C ASP A 263 1.43 28.58 18.12
N ASN A 264 0.89 27.39 18.45
CA ASN A 264 1.54 26.45 19.37
C ASN A 264 2.06 25.15 18.73
N TRP A 265 1.77 24.86 17.45
CA TRP A 265 2.13 23.56 16.88
C TRP A 265 3.63 23.27 16.90
N GLN A 266 4.48 24.29 16.82
CA GLN A 266 5.95 24.14 16.89
C GLN A 266 6.45 23.70 18.27
N GLN A 267 5.60 23.73 19.30
CA GLN A 267 5.90 23.22 20.65
C GLN A 267 5.67 21.70 20.74
N GLN A 268 5.05 21.11 19.72
CA GLN A 268 4.74 19.69 19.62
C GLN A 268 5.67 18.98 18.64
N ARG A 269 5.80 17.65 18.76
CA ARG A 269 6.59 16.82 17.85
C ARG A 269 5.70 15.92 17.03
N PHE A 270 6.06 15.68 15.78
CA PHE A 270 5.24 14.97 14.81
C PHE A 270 6.01 13.83 14.14
N LEU A 271 5.28 12.78 13.75
CA LEU A 271 5.72 11.75 12.83
C LEU A 271 4.71 11.69 11.67
N ILE A 272 5.19 11.93 10.45
CA ILE A 272 4.31 12.17 9.30
C ILE A 272 4.76 11.32 8.09
N PRO A 273 4.14 10.16 7.81
CA PRO A 273 4.33 9.47 6.54
C PRO A 273 3.85 10.36 5.39
N VAL A 274 4.70 10.54 4.38
CA VAL A 274 4.43 11.43 3.24
C VAL A 274 4.48 10.71 1.91
N ALA A 275 3.58 11.10 1.00
CA ALA A 275 3.60 10.72 -0.41
C ALA A 275 3.44 11.96 -1.30
N ARG A 276 4.55 12.58 -1.72
CA ARG A 276 4.56 13.87 -2.43
C ARG A 276 4.52 13.74 -3.96
N LYS A 277 4.00 14.79 -4.61
CA LYS A 277 4.16 15.01 -6.05
C LYS A 277 5.64 15.08 -6.44
N GLY A 278 5.96 14.68 -7.67
CA GLY A 278 7.32 14.57 -8.20
C GLY A 278 8.18 13.44 -7.60
N GLN A 279 7.68 12.66 -6.64
CA GLN A 279 8.43 11.57 -6.00
C GLN A 279 7.87 10.19 -6.37
N LYS A 280 8.77 9.20 -6.55
CA LYS A 280 8.39 7.78 -6.67
C LYS A 280 7.88 7.27 -5.32
N ASN A 281 6.57 7.36 -5.12
CA ASN A 281 5.86 6.75 -4.01
C ASN A 281 5.27 5.44 -4.54
N GLY A 282 5.51 4.33 -3.85
CA GLY A 282 5.06 2.99 -4.27
C GLY A 282 3.54 2.85 -4.37
N GLY A 283 3.05 1.61 -4.45
CA GLY A 283 1.61 1.33 -4.45
C GLY A 283 0.93 1.78 -3.15
N MET A 284 -0.40 1.69 -3.11
CA MET A 284 -1.18 2.04 -1.91
C MET A 284 -0.70 1.29 -0.67
N THR A 285 -0.37 -0.01 -0.83
CA THR A 285 0.14 -0.87 0.24
C THR A 285 1.45 -0.35 0.84
N ASP A 286 2.40 0.08 0.02
CA ASP A 286 3.72 0.54 0.48
C ASP A 286 3.60 1.80 1.36
N ARG A 287 2.52 2.56 1.18
CA ARG A 287 2.27 3.84 1.87
C ARG A 287 1.49 3.68 3.17
N ILE A 288 0.51 2.77 3.24
CA ILE A 288 -0.33 2.58 4.44
C ILE A 288 0.06 1.37 5.28
N ARG A 289 0.50 0.25 4.70
CA ARG A 289 0.75 -0.98 5.49
C ARG A 289 1.79 -0.82 6.61
N PRO A 290 2.77 0.12 6.55
CA PRO A 290 3.62 0.46 7.71
C PRO A 290 2.94 1.16 8.90
N LEU A 291 1.62 1.36 8.87
CA LEU A 291 0.87 2.07 9.91
C LEU A 291 1.12 1.56 11.35
N PRO A 292 1.13 0.25 11.69
CA PRO A 292 1.39 -0.17 13.06
C PRO A 292 2.80 0.21 13.53
N ALA A 293 3.80 0.06 12.66
CA ALA A 293 5.18 0.43 12.94
C ALA A 293 5.30 1.94 13.18
N TYR A 294 4.63 2.76 12.37
CA TYR A 294 4.59 4.21 12.59
C TYR A 294 3.85 4.60 13.88
N LEU A 295 2.70 4.01 14.19
CA LEU A 295 1.96 4.31 15.43
C LEU A 295 2.76 3.94 16.68
N ARG A 296 3.42 2.77 16.67
CA ARG A 296 4.29 2.35 17.79
C ARG A 296 5.48 3.29 17.96
N LEU A 297 6.14 3.68 16.87
CA LEU A 297 7.24 4.64 16.92
C LEU A 297 6.75 6.03 17.40
N ALA A 298 5.58 6.47 16.98
CA ALA A 298 4.98 7.73 17.41
C ALA A 298 4.65 7.72 18.91
N ALA A 299 4.14 6.60 19.44
CA ALA A 299 3.91 6.42 20.86
C ALA A 299 5.21 6.43 21.67
N GLN A 300 6.17 5.58 21.30
CA GLN A 300 7.50 5.48 21.93
C GLN A 300 8.23 6.82 22.01
N THR A 301 8.12 7.64 20.96
CA THR A 301 8.83 8.92 20.86
C THR A 301 7.98 10.13 21.25
N ARG A 302 6.74 9.92 21.74
CA ARG A 302 5.75 10.96 22.09
C ARG A 302 5.63 12.01 20.96
N ARG A 303 5.26 11.52 19.77
CA ARG A 303 5.00 12.31 18.55
C ARG A 303 3.54 12.16 18.13
N ILE A 304 2.93 13.26 17.71
CA ILE A 304 1.60 13.27 17.09
C ILE A 304 1.74 12.66 15.70
N PHE A 305 1.06 11.53 15.48
CA PHE A 305 1.03 10.85 14.18
C PHE A 305 0.06 11.56 13.24
N LEU A 306 0.53 11.96 12.07
CA LEU A 306 -0.30 12.53 11.00
C LEU A 306 0.06 11.85 9.67
N ILE A 307 -0.77 11.93 8.63
CA ILE A 307 -0.46 11.41 7.30
C ILE A 307 -0.60 12.55 6.28
N HIS A 308 0.39 12.71 5.39
CA HIS A 308 0.32 13.65 4.27
C HIS A 308 0.53 12.95 2.93
N TRP A 309 -0.56 12.56 2.31
CA TRP A 309 -0.58 11.90 1.01
C TRP A 309 -1.12 12.90 -0.02
N GLY A 310 -0.33 13.25 -1.04
CA GLY A 310 -0.70 14.25 -2.05
C GLY A 310 -0.54 13.77 -3.51
N ARG A 311 -0.37 12.46 -3.75
CA ARG A 311 -0.23 11.86 -5.08
C ARG A 311 -1.06 10.57 -5.19
N PRO A 312 -1.90 10.36 -6.20
CA PRO A 312 -2.30 11.34 -7.23
C PRO A 312 -3.11 12.50 -6.63
N PHE A 313 -3.93 12.19 -5.62
CA PHE A 313 -4.83 13.11 -4.91
C PHE A 313 -4.64 12.98 -3.39
N PRO A 314 -5.22 13.88 -2.57
CA PRO A 314 -5.29 13.72 -1.11
C PRO A 314 -5.82 12.35 -0.69
N LEU A 315 -5.38 11.82 0.46
CA LEU A 315 -5.92 10.55 0.98
C LEU A 315 -7.40 10.71 1.38
N GLU A 316 -7.76 11.92 1.79
CA GLU A 316 -9.09 12.38 2.19
C GLU A 316 -10.16 12.18 1.10
N GLU A 317 -9.78 12.13 -0.18
CA GLU A 317 -10.68 11.78 -1.29
C GLU A 317 -11.18 10.33 -1.22
N PHE A 318 -10.42 9.46 -0.55
CA PHE A 318 -10.61 8.01 -0.55
C PHE A 318 -10.94 7.45 0.84
N MET A 319 -10.28 7.97 1.87
CA MET A 319 -10.37 7.53 3.26
C MET A 319 -10.38 8.75 4.19
N LEU A 320 -11.24 8.72 5.20
CA LEU A 320 -11.35 9.76 6.21
C LEU A 320 -11.02 9.18 7.60
N PRO A 321 -10.63 10.01 8.58
CA PRO A 321 -10.72 9.65 9.99
C PRO A 321 -12.16 9.27 10.36
N PRO A 322 -12.41 8.13 11.02
CA PRO A 322 -13.74 7.77 11.48
C PRO A 322 -14.17 8.59 12.71
N VAL A 323 -15.48 8.75 12.91
CA VAL A 323 -16.03 9.40 14.10
C VAL A 323 -15.69 8.57 15.33
N GLY A 324 -15.10 9.18 16.36
CA GLY A 324 -14.53 8.48 17.51
C GLY A 324 -13.19 7.77 17.25
N GLY A 325 -12.58 8.00 16.07
CA GLY A 325 -11.27 7.47 15.69
C GLY A 325 -10.12 8.48 15.83
N LEU A 326 -8.98 8.12 15.25
CA LEU A 326 -7.77 8.95 15.23
C LEU A 326 -7.77 9.92 14.04
N ASP A 327 -7.69 11.23 14.32
CA ASP A 327 -7.63 12.28 13.29
C ASP A 327 -6.19 12.53 12.81
N TRP A 328 -5.77 11.76 11.80
CA TRP A 328 -4.44 11.81 11.20
C TRP A 328 -4.19 12.98 10.23
N ARG A 329 -5.19 13.82 9.93
CA ARG A 329 -5.05 14.86 8.87
C ARG A 329 -4.09 15.97 9.29
N VAL A 330 -3.15 16.33 8.41
CA VAL A 330 -2.23 17.45 8.65
C VAL A 330 -3.00 18.79 8.58
N PRO A 331 -2.94 19.65 9.60
CA PRO A 331 -3.54 20.99 9.54
C PRO A 331 -2.98 21.83 8.39
N GLU A 332 -3.85 22.61 7.76
CA GLU A 332 -3.50 23.45 6.61
C GLU A 332 -2.30 24.38 6.88
N TYR A 333 -2.28 25.01 8.06
CA TYR A 333 -1.20 25.90 8.50
C TYR A 333 0.17 25.19 8.70
N MET A 334 0.21 23.86 8.72
CA MET A 334 1.46 23.08 8.76
C MET A 334 1.91 22.59 7.38
N LEU A 335 1.05 22.60 6.35
CA LEU A 335 1.33 21.94 5.07
C LEU A 335 2.60 22.47 4.40
N LYS A 336 2.87 23.77 4.49
CA LYS A 336 4.08 24.39 3.92
C LYS A 336 5.36 23.77 4.49
N ASP A 337 5.46 23.65 5.81
CA ASP A 337 6.63 23.11 6.50
C ASP A 337 6.74 21.59 6.34
N VAL A 338 5.59 20.89 6.31
CA VAL A 338 5.53 19.45 6.01
C VAL A 338 5.95 19.14 4.57
N ILE A 339 5.67 20.01 3.60
CA ILE A 339 6.13 19.87 2.21
C ILE A 339 7.63 20.22 2.08
N ALA A 340 8.12 21.22 2.81
CA ALA A 340 9.52 21.65 2.81
C ALA A 340 10.46 20.62 3.49
N THR A 341 10.03 19.97 4.57
CA THR A 341 10.85 18.99 5.32
C THR A 341 11.12 17.74 4.47
N GLY A 342 12.37 17.39 4.17
CA GLY A 342 12.68 16.22 3.34
C GLY A 342 12.38 14.86 4.03
N PRO A 343 11.73 13.89 3.35
CA PRO A 343 11.39 12.60 3.97
C PRO A 343 12.61 11.73 4.26
N ARG A 344 12.60 11.02 5.39
CA ARG A 344 13.51 9.90 5.70
C ARG A 344 12.95 8.60 5.10
N THR A 345 13.79 7.82 4.41
CA THR A 345 13.35 6.65 3.63
C THR A 345 13.71 5.29 4.24
N GLU A 346 14.86 5.22 4.92
CA GLU A 346 15.34 4.00 5.59
C GLU A 346 14.77 3.92 7.01
N TRP A 347 14.41 2.71 7.46
CA TRP A 347 13.73 2.53 8.75
C TRP A 347 14.62 2.94 9.92
N GLU A 348 15.89 2.58 9.85
CA GLU A 348 16.92 2.87 10.85
C GLU A 348 17.09 4.38 11.03
N ASN A 349 17.06 5.12 9.90
CA ASN A 349 17.12 6.58 9.87
C ASN A 349 15.81 7.24 10.34
N ILE A 350 14.65 6.61 10.10
CA ILE A 350 13.37 7.06 10.66
C ILE A 350 13.38 6.90 12.19
N VAL A 351 13.76 5.74 12.72
CA VAL A 351 13.81 5.45 14.17
C VAL A 351 14.84 6.33 14.88
N SER A 352 16.07 6.44 14.36
CA SER A 352 17.11 7.26 14.97
C SER A 352 16.74 8.76 15.00
N THR A 353 16.13 9.27 13.92
CA THR A 353 15.61 10.65 13.88
C THR A 353 14.42 10.84 14.82
N ALA A 354 13.56 9.82 14.98
CA ALA A 354 12.40 9.90 15.88
C ALA A 354 12.81 10.00 17.35
N ASN A 355 13.86 9.26 17.72
CA ASN A 355 14.47 9.26 19.05
C ASN A 355 15.22 10.56 19.36
N ASN A 356 15.70 11.30 18.36
CA ASN A 356 16.17 12.67 18.58
C ASN A 356 14.99 13.57 19.01
N THR A 357 15.20 14.36 20.07
CA THR A 357 14.23 15.31 20.60
C THR A 357 14.13 16.60 19.78
N GLU A 358 15.19 16.99 19.06
CA GLU A 358 15.28 18.23 18.27
C GLU A 358 14.31 18.35 17.09
N PRO A 359 14.12 17.33 16.21
CA PRO A 359 13.25 17.49 15.04
C PRO A 359 11.78 17.52 15.46
N ILE A 360 11.20 18.72 15.46
CA ILE A 360 9.76 19.00 15.56
C ILE A 360 9.00 18.16 14.51
N LEU A 361 9.37 18.30 13.24
CA LEU A 361 8.80 17.55 12.12
C LEU A 361 9.69 16.39 11.71
N LEU A 362 9.22 15.15 11.89
CA LEU A 362 9.79 13.97 11.25
C LEU A 362 8.87 13.51 10.11
N THR A 363 9.22 13.85 8.87
CA THR A 363 8.56 13.30 7.68
C THR A 363 9.22 11.98 7.26
N ALA A 364 8.43 10.94 7.02
CA ALA A 364 8.90 9.60 6.70
C ALA A 364 8.32 9.09 5.38
N LYS A 365 9.04 8.22 4.66
CA LYS A 365 8.60 7.58 3.43
C LYS A 365 9.21 6.18 3.36
N TYR A 366 8.68 5.26 4.15
CA TYR A 366 9.21 3.91 4.22
C TYR A 366 8.62 3.03 3.11
N GLN A 367 9.46 2.25 2.44
CA GLN A 367 9.08 1.29 1.41
C GLN A 367 9.91 0.03 1.59
N SER A 368 9.26 -1.07 1.95
CA SER A 368 9.90 -2.35 2.26
C SER A 368 8.93 -3.49 1.99
N TRP A 369 9.46 -4.64 1.56
CA TRP A 369 8.70 -5.86 1.31
C TRP A 369 7.97 -6.38 2.56
N ASN A 370 8.46 -6.05 3.75
CA ASN A 370 7.89 -6.45 5.04
C ASN A 370 6.97 -5.38 5.67
N TYR A 371 6.87 -4.20 5.06
CA TYR A 371 6.02 -3.10 5.55
C TYR A 371 6.24 -2.73 7.04
N GLY A 372 7.42 -3.01 7.61
CA GLY A 372 7.73 -2.71 9.01
C GLY A 372 7.21 -3.75 10.01
N GLU A 373 6.61 -4.84 9.54
CA GLU A 373 6.07 -5.92 10.37
C GLU A 373 7.15 -6.61 11.20
N ILE A 374 8.37 -6.75 10.66
CA ILE A 374 9.53 -7.30 11.40
C ILE A 374 9.84 -6.42 12.61
N TRP A 375 10.03 -5.11 12.40
CA TRP A 375 10.34 -4.19 13.49
C TRP A 375 9.18 -4.10 14.50
N TYR A 376 7.93 -4.03 14.05
CA TYR A 376 6.78 -4.03 14.96
C TYR A 376 6.77 -5.29 15.83
N LYS A 377 7.02 -6.47 15.24
CA LYS A 377 7.13 -7.76 15.94
C LYS A 377 8.28 -7.77 16.94
N GLU A 378 9.45 -7.25 16.60
CA GLU A 378 10.61 -7.13 17.50
C GLU A 378 10.34 -6.25 18.73
N GLN A 379 9.44 -5.27 18.59
CA GLN A 379 9.02 -4.40 19.69
C GLN A 379 7.80 -4.93 20.48
N THR A 380 7.12 -5.97 20.00
CA THR A 380 5.86 -6.49 20.57
C THR A 380 6.12 -7.16 21.92
N ALA A 381 5.43 -6.71 22.97
CA ALA A 381 5.53 -7.30 24.32
C ALA A 381 4.74 -8.61 24.43
N GLU A 382 5.01 -9.38 25.48
CA GLU A 382 4.26 -10.59 25.80
C GLU A 382 2.77 -10.26 26.05
N GLY A 383 1.88 -11.08 25.49
CA GLY A 383 0.42 -10.87 25.57
C GLY A 383 -0.16 -9.84 24.58
N GLU A 384 0.67 -9.08 23.84
CA GLU A 384 0.16 -8.28 22.73
C GLU A 384 -0.30 -9.16 21.56
N ALA A 385 -1.36 -8.74 20.86
CA ALA A 385 -1.87 -9.43 19.68
C ALA A 385 -0.85 -9.42 18.52
N ALA A 386 -0.90 -10.46 17.68
CA ALA A 386 -0.10 -10.52 16.47
C ALA A 386 -0.38 -9.31 15.56
N VAL A 387 0.64 -8.89 14.79
CA VAL A 387 0.55 -7.70 13.92
C VAL A 387 -0.63 -7.76 12.94
N SER A 388 -1.05 -8.95 12.50
CA SER A 388 -2.22 -9.11 11.64
C SER A 388 -3.54 -8.74 12.33
N HIS A 389 -3.76 -9.24 13.55
CA HIS A 389 -4.95 -8.92 14.35
C HIS A 389 -4.95 -7.45 14.78
N ALA A 390 -3.80 -6.93 15.21
CA ALA A 390 -3.65 -5.52 15.57
C ALA A 390 -3.90 -4.59 14.36
N PHE A 391 -3.43 -4.96 13.16
CA PHE A 391 -3.60 -4.15 11.94
C PHE A 391 -5.07 -3.90 11.60
N ARG A 392 -5.93 -4.92 11.70
CA ARG A 392 -7.36 -4.81 11.43
C ARG A 392 -8.07 -3.84 12.37
N GLU A 393 -7.70 -3.85 13.64
CA GLU A 393 -8.32 -3.00 14.66
C GLU A 393 -7.77 -1.57 14.61
N ILE A 394 -6.47 -1.41 14.33
CA ILE A 394 -5.85 -0.13 13.97
C ILE A 394 -6.58 0.49 12.78
N TRP A 395 -6.88 -0.31 11.74
CA TRP A 395 -7.55 0.18 10.55
C TRP A 395 -8.92 0.80 10.87
N LYS A 396 -9.75 0.12 11.68
CA LYS A 396 -11.05 0.63 12.12
C LYS A 396 -10.98 1.94 12.91
N VAL A 397 -9.89 2.17 13.64
CA VAL A 397 -9.66 3.41 14.40
C VAL A 397 -9.13 4.54 13.53
N VAL A 398 -8.29 4.24 12.54
CA VAL A 398 -7.61 5.25 11.72
C VAL A 398 -8.40 5.62 10.46
N PHE A 399 -9.18 4.71 9.89
CA PHE A 399 -9.83 4.92 8.59
C PHE A 399 -11.29 4.46 8.51
N THR A 400 -12.10 5.26 7.81
CA THR A 400 -13.35 4.88 7.16
C THR A 400 -13.29 5.30 5.68
N PRO A 401 -13.93 4.60 4.72
CA PRO A 401 -13.99 5.08 3.35
C PRO A 401 -14.65 6.46 3.24
N SER A 402 -14.22 7.28 2.28
CA SER A 402 -14.91 8.53 1.95
C SER A 402 -16.34 8.25 1.46
N PRO A 403 -17.31 9.18 1.59
CA PRO A 403 -18.70 8.95 1.18
C PRO A 403 -18.89 8.34 -0.23
N PRO A 404 -18.21 8.80 -1.30
CA PRO A 404 -18.39 8.20 -2.62
C PRO A 404 -17.77 6.80 -2.74
N VAL A 405 -16.66 6.51 -2.04
CA VAL A 405 -16.08 5.16 -1.99
C VAL A 405 -16.98 4.22 -1.18
N ALA A 406 -17.49 4.66 -0.02
CA ALA A 406 -18.46 3.93 0.79
C ALA A 406 -19.73 3.58 0.00
N GLN A 407 -20.28 4.56 -0.75
CA GLN A 407 -21.45 4.35 -1.59
C GLN A 407 -21.19 3.31 -2.70
N ARG A 408 -20.02 3.36 -3.35
CA ARG A 408 -19.61 2.33 -4.33
C ARG A 408 -19.52 0.95 -3.69
N ILE A 409 -18.84 0.79 -2.56
CA ILE A 409 -18.73 -0.50 -1.84
C ILE A 409 -20.13 -1.07 -1.55
N GLN A 410 -21.06 -0.25 -1.04
CA GLN A 410 -22.43 -0.68 -0.74
C GLN A 410 -23.23 -1.07 -1.99
N ASN A 411 -23.11 -0.30 -3.08
CA ASN A 411 -23.77 -0.59 -4.35
C ASN A 411 -23.23 -1.89 -4.97
N ASP A 412 -21.91 -2.05 -5.00
CA ASP A 412 -21.22 -3.20 -5.58
C ASP A 412 -21.56 -4.49 -4.82
N MET A 413 -21.50 -4.47 -3.48
CA MET A 413 -21.93 -5.60 -2.63
C MET A 413 -23.39 -6.00 -2.93
N ARG A 414 -24.30 -5.01 -3.04
CA ARG A 414 -25.72 -5.24 -3.29
C ARG A 414 -25.98 -5.78 -4.71
N GLN A 415 -25.38 -5.18 -5.73
CA GLN A 415 -25.56 -5.56 -7.14
C GLN A 415 -24.98 -6.96 -7.41
N MET A 416 -23.80 -7.25 -6.86
CA MET A 416 -23.16 -8.56 -6.99
C MET A 416 -23.74 -9.64 -6.04
N LYS A 417 -24.68 -9.28 -5.15
CA LYS A 417 -25.26 -10.15 -4.11
C LYS A 417 -24.19 -10.80 -3.22
N LEU A 418 -23.13 -10.06 -2.92
CA LEU A 418 -22.08 -10.49 -2.00
C LEU A 418 -22.54 -10.30 -0.55
N ILE A 419 -22.39 -11.33 0.27
CA ILE A 419 -22.63 -11.27 1.72
C ILE A 419 -21.26 -11.33 2.42
N PRO A 420 -20.92 -10.37 3.29
CA PRO A 420 -19.65 -10.35 4.03
C PRO A 420 -19.38 -11.66 4.76
N GLY A 421 -18.15 -12.18 4.68
CA GLY A 421 -17.79 -13.50 5.24
C GLY A 421 -18.36 -14.70 4.46
N GLU A 422 -19.13 -14.49 3.39
CA GLU A 422 -19.77 -15.53 2.58
C GLU A 422 -19.33 -15.55 1.10
N PHE A 423 -18.18 -15.00 0.77
CA PHE A 423 -17.52 -15.22 -0.52
C PHE A 423 -16.04 -15.51 -0.33
N ALA A 424 -15.39 -15.96 -1.40
CA ALA A 424 -13.93 -15.99 -1.50
C ALA A 424 -13.47 -14.99 -2.56
N THR A 425 -12.26 -14.49 -2.41
CA THR A 425 -11.65 -13.51 -3.33
C THR A 425 -10.55 -14.17 -4.14
N ALA A 426 -10.47 -13.89 -5.44
CA ALA A 426 -9.27 -14.12 -6.25
C ALA A 426 -8.70 -12.77 -6.72
N HIS A 427 -7.55 -12.36 -6.16
CA HIS A 427 -6.86 -11.14 -6.59
C HIS A 427 -5.69 -11.46 -7.53
N ILE A 428 -5.89 -11.20 -8.82
CA ILE A 428 -4.95 -11.57 -9.88
C ILE A 428 -4.06 -10.38 -10.24
N ARG A 429 -2.78 -10.40 -9.86
CA ARG A 429 -1.79 -9.37 -10.24
C ARG A 429 -1.01 -9.79 -11.50
N ALA A 430 -1.70 -9.78 -12.64
CA ALA A 430 -1.20 -10.20 -13.95
C ALA A 430 -0.15 -9.24 -14.54
N LEU A 431 -0.21 -7.94 -14.23
CA LEU A 431 0.72 -6.92 -14.71
C LEU A 431 1.69 -6.45 -13.61
N TYR A 432 2.01 -7.34 -12.64
CA TYR A 432 3.01 -7.02 -11.62
C TYR A 432 4.41 -6.81 -12.24
N ALA A 433 5.00 -5.65 -11.96
CA ALA A 433 6.34 -5.23 -12.38
C ALA A 433 6.59 -5.18 -13.91
N VAL A 434 5.56 -5.34 -14.75
CA VAL A 434 5.63 -5.32 -16.22
C VAL A 434 4.48 -4.48 -16.77
N LYS A 435 4.68 -3.82 -17.91
CA LYS A 435 3.58 -3.10 -18.60
C LYS A 435 2.63 -4.08 -19.28
N ASP A 436 3.21 -5.08 -19.93
CA ASP A 436 2.52 -6.07 -20.75
C ASP A 436 2.97 -7.48 -20.35
N ARG A 437 2.11 -8.47 -20.57
CA ARG A 437 2.41 -9.89 -20.35
C ARG A 437 1.70 -10.71 -21.43
N PRO A 438 2.32 -11.80 -21.95
CA PRO A 438 1.66 -12.65 -22.93
C PRO A 438 0.28 -13.13 -22.47
N ASP A 439 -0.65 -13.07 -23.41
CA ASP A 439 -2.09 -13.29 -23.25
C ASP A 439 -2.43 -14.67 -22.65
N ASP A 440 -1.70 -15.70 -23.09
CA ASP A 440 -1.72 -17.06 -22.57
C ASP A 440 -1.28 -17.12 -21.10
N LYS A 441 -0.20 -16.41 -20.73
CA LYS A 441 0.28 -16.36 -19.35
C LYS A 441 -0.67 -15.62 -18.41
N ILE A 442 -1.35 -14.58 -18.89
CA ILE A 442 -2.42 -13.90 -18.14
C ILE A 442 -3.58 -14.87 -17.90
N ARG A 443 -3.99 -15.65 -18.91
CA ARG A 443 -5.05 -16.66 -18.79
C ARG A 443 -4.67 -17.76 -17.79
N GLU A 444 -3.45 -18.30 -17.88
CA GLU A 444 -2.92 -19.31 -16.96
C GLU A 444 -2.99 -18.83 -15.50
N MET A 445 -2.50 -17.61 -15.23
CA MET A 445 -2.54 -17.01 -13.89
C MET A 445 -3.95 -16.85 -13.35
N ALA A 446 -4.89 -16.36 -14.19
CA ALA A 446 -6.28 -16.19 -13.80
C ALA A 446 -6.96 -17.54 -13.51
N MET A 447 -6.73 -18.55 -14.34
CA MET A 447 -7.25 -19.90 -14.11
C MET A 447 -6.69 -20.51 -12.82
N ASN A 448 -5.40 -20.34 -12.54
CA ASN A 448 -4.82 -20.85 -11.30
C ASN A 448 -5.36 -20.14 -10.05
N ALA A 449 -5.52 -18.81 -10.11
CA ALA A 449 -6.15 -18.04 -9.04
C ALA A 449 -7.58 -18.49 -8.74
N MET A 450 -8.38 -18.76 -9.78
CA MET A 450 -9.74 -19.26 -9.63
C MET A 450 -9.78 -20.70 -9.09
N ASN A 451 -8.89 -21.59 -9.55
CA ASN A 451 -8.75 -22.93 -8.98
C ASN A 451 -8.44 -22.85 -7.48
N CYS A 452 -7.44 -22.05 -7.08
CA CYS A 452 -7.09 -21.86 -5.69
C CYS A 452 -8.22 -21.22 -4.85
N ALA A 453 -8.96 -20.25 -5.40
CA ALA A 453 -10.14 -19.70 -4.73
C ALA A 453 -11.25 -20.76 -4.56
N SER A 454 -11.46 -21.63 -5.55
CA SER A 454 -12.44 -22.72 -5.46
C SER A 454 -12.09 -23.79 -4.43
N MET A 455 -10.80 -23.99 -4.12
CA MET A 455 -10.36 -24.83 -3.00
C MET A 455 -10.72 -24.20 -1.65
N LEU A 456 -10.58 -22.88 -1.51
CA LEU A 456 -10.93 -22.15 -0.28
C LEU A 456 -12.45 -22.06 -0.05
N ARG A 457 -13.23 -22.00 -1.13
CA ARG A 457 -14.70 -21.97 -1.08
C ARG A 457 -15.31 -22.71 -2.27
N PRO A 458 -15.54 -24.03 -2.16
CA PRO A 458 -16.26 -24.80 -3.17
C PRO A 458 -17.63 -24.20 -3.48
N GLY A 459 -17.99 -24.12 -4.77
CA GLY A 459 -19.26 -23.55 -5.24
C GLY A 459 -19.34 -22.01 -5.31
N GLY A 460 -18.41 -21.28 -4.68
CA GLY A 460 -18.43 -19.81 -4.65
C GLY A 460 -19.49 -19.23 -3.69
N PRO A 461 -19.94 -17.98 -3.88
CA PRO A 461 -19.54 -17.04 -4.92
C PRO A 461 -18.07 -16.58 -4.79
N PHE A 462 -17.53 -16.09 -5.91
CA PHE A 462 -16.17 -15.57 -5.99
C PHE A 462 -16.16 -14.10 -6.43
N PHE A 463 -15.51 -13.24 -5.64
CA PHE A 463 -15.16 -11.88 -6.04
C PHE A 463 -13.78 -11.88 -6.72
N VAL A 464 -13.63 -11.14 -7.82
CA VAL A 464 -12.38 -11.05 -8.59
C VAL A 464 -11.95 -9.59 -8.75
N ALA A 465 -10.73 -9.31 -8.33
CA ALA A 465 -10.02 -8.05 -8.53
C ALA A 465 -8.75 -8.30 -9.34
N SER A 466 -8.41 -7.44 -10.30
CA SER A 466 -7.20 -7.61 -11.11
C SER A 466 -6.72 -6.32 -11.77
N ASP A 467 -5.42 -6.24 -12.00
CA ASP A 467 -4.79 -5.23 -12.87
C ASP A 467 -4.95 -5.53 -14.37
N SER A 468 -5.60 -6.62 -14.76
CA SER A 468 -5.83 -6.99 -16.15
C SER A 468 -7.28 -7.37 -16.45
N SER A 469 -7.91 -6.59 -17.34
CA SER A 469 -9.21 -6.87 -17.96
C SER A 469 -9.28 -8.23 -18.66
N LEU A 470 -8.16 -8.77 -19.16
CA LEU A 470 -8.11 -10.14 -19.71
C LEU A 470 -8.16 -11.19 -18.59
N ALA A 471 -7.50 -10.95 -17.45
CA ALA A 471 -7.59 -11.84 -16.29
C ALA A 471 -9.02 -11.87 -15.74
N ILE A 472 -9.69 -10.70 -15.64
CA ILE A 472 -11.11 -10.61 -15.27
C ILE A 472 -11.98 -11.41 -16.24
N GLN A 473 -11.85 -11.19 -17.56
CA GLN A 473 -12.61 -11.95 -18.57
C GLN A 473 -12.37 -13.46 -18.50
N THR A 474 -11.15 -13.88 -18.16
CA THR A 474 -10.80 -15.29 -17.97
C THR A 474 -11.49 -15.86 -16.73
N ALA A 475 -11.48 -15.14 -15.61
CA ALA A 475 -12.17 -15.56 -14.38
C ALA A 475 -13.70 -15.61 -14.54
N MET A 476 -14.31 -14.65 -15.25
CA MET A 476 -15.74 -14.71 -15.61
C MET A 476 -16.06 -15.91 -16.52
N SER A 477 -15.11 -16.30 -17.37
CA SER A 477 -15.24 -17.48 -18.23
C SER A 477 -15.08 -18.79 -17.46
N TYR A 478 -14.19 -18.84 -16.46
CA TYR A 478 -14.12 -19.92 -15.47
C TYR A 478 -15.47 -20.12 -14.76
N GLY A 479 -16.10 -19.03 -14.30
CA GLY A 479 -17.42 -19.08 -13.66
C GLY A 479 -18.48 -19.76 -14.52
N ARG A 480 -18.57 -19.36 -15.80
CA ARG A 480 -19.47 -19.98 -16.78
C ARG A 480 -19.17 -21.45 -17.04
N GLN A 481 -17.89 -21.83 -17.18
CA GLN A 481 -17.48 -23.21 -17.44
C GLN A 481 -17.69 -24.15 -16.23
N LYS A 482 -17.59 -23.62 -15.01
CA LYS A 482 -17.76 -24.39 -13.77
C LYS A 482 -19.15 -24.27 -13.15
N ASN A 483 -20.06 -23.51 -13.77
CA ASN A 483 -21.39 -23.18 -13.24
C ASN A 483 -21.34 -22.61 -11.80
N VAL A 484 -20.43 -21.67 -11.56
CA VAL A 484 -20.25 -20.97 -10.28
C VAL A 484 -20.31 -19.46 -10.46
N THR A 485 -20.87 -18.78 -9.46
CA THR A 485 -20.98 -17.31 -9.47
C THR A 485 -19.60 -16.69 -9.34
N VAL A 486 -19.16 -15.98 -10.38
CA VAL A 486 -17.98 -15.11 -10.38
C VAL A 486 -18.43 -13.70 -10.68
N VAL A 487 -17.97 -12.74 -9.87
CA VAL A 487 -18.33 -11.33 -9.93
C VAL A 487 -17.10 -10.46 -9.75
N THR A 488 -17.17 -9.21 -10.20
CA THR A 488 -16.07 -8.23 -10.14
C THR A 488 -16.69 -6.83 -9.96
N ALA A 489 -15.98 -5.92 -9.29
CA ALA A 489 -16.38 -4.53 -9.17
C ALA A 489 -16.59 -3.95 -10.58
N ASN A 490 -17.51 -2.99 -10.74
CA ASN A 490 -18.12 -2.73 -12.05
C ASN A 490 -17.25 -1.96 -13.06
N HIS A 491 -16.13 -2.55 -13.47
CA HIS A 491 -15.26 -2.11 -14.56
C HIS A 491 -15.89 -2.35 -15.94
N HIS A 492 -16.96 -3.15 -16.04
CA HIS A 492 -17.48 -3.71 -17.29
C HIS A 492 -17.86 -2.67 -18.36
N HIS A 493 -18.21 -1.44 -17.96
CA HIS A 493 -18.57 -0.37 -18.88
C HIS A 493 -17.35 0.34 -19.52
N SER A 494 -16.14 0.15 -18.98
CA SER A 494 -14.91 0.66 -19.59
C SER A 494 -13.94 -0.46 -19.92
N LYS A 495 -13.55 -0.60 -21.19
CA LYS A 495 -12.46 -1.49 -21.63
C LYS A 495 -11.07 -1.03 -21.13
N LYS A 496 -11.02 -0.17 -20.11
CA LYS A 496 -9.79 0.41 -19.54
C LYS A 496 -9.27 -0.51 -18.44
N GLN A 497 -7.94 -0.61 -18.32
CA GLN A 497 -7.33 -1.25 -17.16
C GLN A 497 -7.57 -0.36 -15.91
N PRO A 498 -7.78 -0.94 -14.71
CA PRO A 498 -7.89 -0.15 -13.48
C PRO A 498 -6.65 0.70 -13.25
N LEU A 499 -6.81 1.98 -12.89
CA LEU A 499 -5.68 2.87 -12.72
C LEU A 499 -4.89 2.55 -11.45
N HIS A 500 -3.57 2.53 -11.61
CA HIS A 500 -2.64 2.29 -10.51
C HIS A 500 -2.05 3.60 -9.97
N VAL A 501 -2.15 3.75 -8.65
CA VAL A 501 -1.71 4.92 -7.86
C VAL A 501 -0.21 5.21 -7.98
N ASP A 502 0.60 4.23 -8.40
CA ASP A 502 2.04 4.32 -8.65
C ASP A 502 2.42 4.59 -10.12
N PHE A 503 1.57 4.25 -11.09
CA PHE A 503 1.84 4.45 -12.52
C PHE A 503 1.21 5.71 -13.14
N HIS A 504 0.41 6.46 -12.38
CA HIS A 504 -0.18 7.72 -12.86
C HIS A 504 0.89 8.78 -13.16
N ASN A 505 0.81 9.33 -14.37
CA ASN A 505 1.56 10.50 -14.83
C ASN A 505 0.93 11.79 -14.26
N GLU A 506 1.63 12.46 -13.34
CA GLU A 506 1.14 13.67 -12.67
C GLU A 506 0.85 14.87 -13.59
N SER A 507 1.33 14.86 -14.85
CA SER A 507 0.97 15.89 -15.84
C SER A 507 -0.36 15.63 -16.55
N ASP A 508 -0.97 14.46 -16.35
CA ASP A 508 -2.28 14.12 -16.91
C ASP A 508 -3.41 14.70 -16.05
N THR A 509 -3.79 15.93 -16.36
CA THR A 509 -4.89 16.67 -15.73
C THR A 509 -6.28 16.14 -16.07
N SER A 510 -6.41 15.15 -16.97
CA SER A 510 -7.71 14.52 -17.28
C SER A 510 -8.11 13.46 -16.24
N VAL A 511 -7.16 13.02 -15.41
CA VAL A 511 -7.41 12.08 -14.33
C VAL A 511 -8.00 12.82 -13.13
N THR A 512 -8.96 12.18 -12.48
CA THR A 512 -9.74 12.67 -11.35
C THR A 512 -9.69 11.65 -10.19
N PRO A 513 -10.00 12.02 -8.94
CA PRO A 513 -10.01 11.07 -7.81
C PRO A 513 -10.86 9.83 -8.08
N GLU A 514 -11.99 9.99 -8.76
CA GLU A 514 -12.95 8.94 -9.12
C GLU A 514 -12.30 7.81 -9.93
N ASN A 515 -11.26 8.11 -10.72
CA ASN A 515 -10.56 7.11 -11.52
C ASN A 515 -9.68 6.15 -10.68
N PHE A 516 -9.46 6.45 -9.40
CA PHE A 516 -8.74 5.60 -8.45
C PHE A 516 -9.65 4.93 -7.41
N TYR A 517 -10.97 5.26 -7.39
CA TYR A 517 -11.90 4.68 -6.41
C TYR A 517 -11.94 3.16 -6.47
N ASP A 518 -11.86 2.56 -7.65
CA ASP A 518 -11.88 1.10 -7.82
C ASP A 518 -10.81 0.41 -6.98
N GLY A 519 -9.60 0.98 -6.86
CA GLY A 519 -8.54 0.42 -6.00
C GLY A 519 -8.83 0.48 -4.51
N PHE A 520 -9.66 1.43 -4.06
CA PHE A 520 -10.15 1.46 -2.67
C PHE A 520 -11.40 0.59 -2.49
N VAL A 521 -12.29 0.51 -3.48
CA VAL A 521 -13.45 -0.38 -3.47
C VAL A 521 -12.99 -1.83 -3.41
N ASP A 522 -12.09 -2.26 -4.31
CA ASP A 522 -11.48 -3.59 -4.31
C ASP A 522 -10.88 -3.95 -2.95
N LEU A 523 -10.10 -3.05 -2.33
CA LEU A 523 -9.51 -3.29 -1.02
C LEU A 523 -10.57 -3.64 0.04
N HIS A 524 -11.70 -2.94 0.05
CA HIS A 524 -12.77 -3.14 1.02
C HIS A 524 -13.65 -4.37 0.68
N LEU A 525 -13.89 -4.65 -0.60
CA LEU A 525 -14.52 -5.91 -1.03
C LEU A 525 -13.65 -7.12 -0.66
N MET A 526 -12.33 -7.02 -0.81
CA MET A 526 -11.39 -8.02 -0.30
C MET A 526 -11.40 -8.11 1.23
N ALA A 527 -11.50 -7.00 1.96
CA ALA A 527 -11.63 -7.02 3.42
C ALA A 527 -12.96 -7.64 3.91
N ALA A 528 -14.00 -7.62 3.09
CA ALA A 528 -15.29 -8.24 3.40
C ALA A 528 -15.34 -9.77 3.11
N THR A 529 -14.31 -10.36 2.51
CA THR A 529 -14.29 -11.78 2.11
C THR A 529 -14.07 -12.75 3.28
N ARG A 530 -14.39 -14.03 3.09
CA ARG A 530 -14.04 -15.11 4.04
C ARG A 530 -12.57 -15.54 3.92
N CYS A 531 -12.12 -15.66 2.68
CA CYS A 531 -10.83 -16.25 2.32
C CYS A 531 -10.28 -15.59 1.04
N VAL A 532 -8.95 -15.56 0.87
CA VAL A 532 -8.29 -14.90 -0.28
C VAL A 532 -7.30 -15.81 -1.00
N SER A 533 -7.47 -15.93 -2.32
CA SER A 533 -6.41 -16.37 -3.22
C SER A 533 -5.59 -15.17 -3.67
N VAL A 534 -4.33 -15.12 -3.23
CA VAL A 534 -3.43 -13.97 -3.40
C VAL A 534 -2.33 -14.25 -4.43
N GLY A 535 -2.12 -13.27 -5.32
CA GLY A 535 -1.01 -13.26 -6.27
C GLY A 535 0.27 -12.62 -5.70
N PRO A 536 1.24 -12.24 -6.57
CA PRO A 536 2.40 -11.47 -6.17
C PRO A 536 2.03 -10.03 -5.76
N GLY A 537 2.92 -9.41 -4.97
CA GLY A 537 2.73 -8.06 -4.42
C GLY A 537 1.98 -8.03 -3.07
N GLY A 538 1.90 -6.84 -2.47
CA GLY A 538 1.36 -6.66 -1.12
C GLY A 538 -0.15 -6.36 -1.03
N PHE A 539 -0.81 -5.96 -2.13
CA PHE A 539 -2.17 -5.40 -2.10
C PHE A 539 -3.24 -6.42 -1.67
N ALA A 540 -3.24 -7.63 -2.24
CA ALA A 540 -4.15 -8.68 -1.83
C ALA A 540 -3.91 -9.15 -0.38
N ARG A 541 -2.63 -9.20 0.03
CA ARG A 541 -2.25 -9.51 1.42
C ARG A 541 -2.77 -8.44 2.39
N TRP A 542 -2.80 -7.17 1.97
CA TRP A 542 -3.36 -6.08 2.78
C TRP A 542 -4.88 -6.16 2.91
N GLY A 543 -5.62 -6.45 1.82
CA GLY A 543 -7.06 -6.75 1.92
C GLY A 543 -7.35 -7.94 2.84
N HIS A 544 -6.53 -8.99 2.75
CA HIS A 544 -6.59 -10.16 3.64
C HIS A 544 -6.33 -9.82 5.12
N LEU A 545 -5.36 -8.95 5.43
CA LEU A 545 -5.10 -8.46 6.80
C LEU A 545 -6.27 -7.66 7.41
N LEU A 546 -7.14 -7.10 6.57
CA LEU A 546 -8.38 -6.43 7.02
C LEU A 546 -9.57 -7.40 7.16
N GLY A 547 -9.40 -8.64 6.67
CA GLY A 547 -10.41 -9.67 6.54
C GLY A 547 -10.97 -10.23 7.84
N TYR A 548 -12.05 -11.00 7.72
CA TYR A 548 -12.63 -11.72 8.87
C TYR A 548 -11.74 -12.79 9.45
N ASN A 549 -10.98 -13.47 8.60
CA ASN A 549 -10.15 -14.61 8.95
C ASN A 549 -8.77 -14.46 8.32
N ASP A 550 -7.79 -14.00 9.10
CA ASP A 550 -6.42 -13.78 8.66
C ASP A 550 -5.60 -15.08 8.44
N THR A 551 -6.20 -16.24 8.68
CA THR A 551 -5.61 -17.56 8.37
C THR A 551 -6.08 -18.15 7.04
N CYS A 552 -7.21 -17.70 6.48
CA CYS A 552 -7.79 -18.32 5.27
C CYS A 552 -7.22 -17.73 3.97
N VAL A 553 -5.95 -18.01 3.68
CA VAL A 553 -5.23 -17.49 2.51
C VAL A 553 -4.50 -18.58 1.73
N ILE A 554 -4.46 -18.47 0.40
CA ILE A 554 -3.66 -19.34 -0.48
C ILE A 554 -2.89 -18.53 -1.53
N HIS A 555 -1.63 -18.88 -1.76
CA HIS A 555 -0.77 -18.25 -2.76
C HIS A 555 -0.90 -18.97 -4.13
N HIS A 556 -1.53 -18.33 -5.12
CA HIS A 556 -1.75 -18.93 -6.45
C HIS A 556 -0.61 -18.69 -7.45
N ASN A 557 0.50 -18.12 -7.02
CA ASN A 557 1.69 -17.92 -7.86
C ASN A 557 2.68 -19.09 -7.81
N GLY A 558 2.40 -20.16 -7.04
CA GLY A 558 3.23 -21.37 -6.89
C GLY A 558 4.55 -21.17 -6.14
N ARG A 559 5.17 -19.99 -6.29
CA ARG A 559 6.31 -19.54 -5.48
C ARG A 559 5.84 -19.04 -4.12
N TYR A 560 5.92 -19.91 -3.12
CA TYR A 560 6.48 -19.47 -1.84
C TYR A 560 7.89 -18.90 -2.12
N PRO A 561 8.33 -17.84 -1.41
CA PRO A 561 9.71 -17.42 -1.49
C PRO A 561 10.61 -18.60 -1.12
N SER A 562 11.69 -18.81 -1.87
CA SER A 562 12.58 -19.97 -1.68
C SER A 562 13.17 -19.99 -0.27
N GLU A 563 13.71 -21.14 0.16
CA GLU A 563 14.51 -21.23 1.39
C GLU A 563 15.58 -20.12 1.44
N GLU A 564 16.19 -19.84 0.30
CA GLU A 564 17.26 -18.87 0.12
C GLU A 564 16.76 -17.41 0.14
N GLU A 565 15.61 -17.11 -0.48
CA GLU A 565 14.95 -15.81 -0.34
C GLU A 565 14.55 -15.57 1.13
N ARG A 566 14.00 -16.59 1.80
CA ARG A 566 13.65 -16.56 3.23
C ARG A 566 14.89 -16.40 4.12
N ASN A 567 15.99 -17.09 3.82
CA ASN A 567 17.23 -17.02 4.59
C ASN A 567 18.00 -15.71 4.36
N SER A 568 17.97 -15.15 3.15
CA SER A 568 18.50 -13.81 2.86
C SER A 568 17.71 -12.74 3.62
N ILE A 569 16.38 -12.82 3.59
CA ILE A 569 15.46 -12.04 4.42
C ILE A 569 15.79 -12.17 5.92
N GLN A 570 16.03 -13.39 6.39
CA GLN A 570 16.26 -13.68 7.80
C GLN A 570 17.67 -13.28 8.26
N GLN A 571 18.71 -13.39 7.41
CA GLN A 571 20.03 -12.82 7.68
C GLN A 571 20.00 -11.29 7.74
N GLN A 572 19.23 -10.63 6.86
CA GLN A 572 19.03 -9.18 6.93
C GLN A 572 18.30 -8.75 8.20
N ALA A 573 17.40 -9.58 8.74
CA ALA A 573 16.75 -9.34 10.03
C ALA A 573 17.67 -9.63 11.23
N SER A 574 18.39 -10.75 11.25
CA SER A 574 19.31 -11.11 12.35
C SER A 574 20.42 -10.08 12.54
N LYS A 575 20.97 -9.51 11.45
CA LYS A 575 21.93 -8.38 11.51
C LYS A 575 21.36 -7.08 12.09
N ARG A 576 20.04 -6.99 12.31
CA ARG A 576 19.35 -5.84 12.91
C ARG A 576 18.90 -6.10 14.35
N ALA A 577 18.71 -7.37 14.72
CA ALA A 577 18.30 -7.79 16.06
C ALA A 577 19.36 -7.51 17.16
N GLU A 578 20.59 -7.15 16.77
CA GLU A 578 21.65 -6.66 17.66
C GLU A 578 21.43 -5.21 18.15
N LEU A 579 20.44 -4.48 17.61
CA LEU A 579 20.09 -3.15 18.09
C LEU A 579 19.45 -3.19 19.48
N PRO A 580 19.80 -2.27 20.39
CA PRO A 580 19.30 -2.27 21.76
C PRO A 580 17.78 -2.08 21.80
N ARG A 581 17.09 -2.96 22.53
CA ARG A 581 15.65 -2.81 22.83
C ARG A 581 15.48 -1.65 23.82
N PHE A 582 14.73 -0.63 23.43
CA PHE A 582 14.41 0.48 24.31
C PHE A 582 13.22 0.11 25.21
N PRO A 583 13.31 0.25 26.55
CA PRO A 583 12.16 0.09 27.41
C PRO A 583 11.11 1.17 27.07
N MET A 584 9.85 0.77 26.94
CA MET A 584 8.74 1.71 26.82
C MET A 584 8.70 2.58 28.09
N PRO A 585 8.79 3.92 27.99
CA PRO A 585 8.48 4.77 29.13
C PRO A 585 7.00 4.58 29.47
N MET A 586 6.67 4.27 30.73
CA MET A 586 5.27 4.22 31.16
C MET A 586 4.61 5.60 30.95
N LEU A 587 3.40 5.60 30.39
CA LEU A 587 2.80 6.77 29.73
C LEU A 587 2.18 7.81 30.69
#